data_AF-A0A7V5EM03-F1
#
_entry.id   AF-A0A7V5EM03-F1
#
_cell.length_a   1.000
_cell.length_b   1.000
_cell.length_c   1.000
_cell.angle_alpha   90.00
_cell.angle_beta   90.00
_cell.angle_gamma   90.00
#
_symmetry.space_group_name_H-M   'P 1'
#
loop_
_entity.id
_entity.type
_entity.pdbx_description
1 polymer ?
#
loop_
_entity_poly.entity_id
_entity_poly.type
_entity_poly.pdbx_seq_one_letter_code
_entity_poly.pdbx_strand_id
1 'polypeptide(L)'
;SVIEYPNAARLAGMNGKVVVKILVGLDGQRSFEILKDPGFGMGAEVVRALHAADLKWSRAELDGKKVNVEFILPVLFKIEKDDAAVAHIQDEQNAFSQVKINYTADKFRVDFKYADGEDENINMTIYDLDGRLVSSDGGTKTYFESGNLNTKSALLIVVLEDDHGNKAVRKVARTD
;
A
#
# COMPACT_ATOMS: atom_id res chain seq x y z
N SER A 1 -1.39 10.01 17.95
CA SER A 1 -1.06 9.05 16.87
C SER A 1 -2.07 9.24 15.77
N VAL A 2 -1.63 9.68 14.59
CA VAL A 2 -2.48 9.89 13.41
C VAL A 2 -2.30 8.69 12.50
N ILE A 3 -3.39 8.13 11.97
CA ILE A 3 -3.33 7.08 10.95
C ILE A 3 -2.71 7.69 9.70
N GLU A 4 -1.64 7.10 9.20
CA GLU A 4 -1.01 7.53 7.95
C GLU A 4 -1.62 6.74 6.78
N TYR A 5 -1.74 7.36 5.60
CA TYR A 5 -2.19 6.63 4.42
C TYR A 5 -1.01 5.81 3.86
N PRO A 6 -1.07 4.47 3.81
CA PRO A 6 0.05 3.68 3.31
C PRO A 6 0.45 4.08 1.88
N ASN A 7 1.76 4.20 1.62
CA ASN A 7 2.25 4.61 0.30
C ASN A 7 1.75 3.67 -0.81
N ALA A 8 1.75 2.35 -0.59
CA ALA A 8 1.26 1.39 -1.58
C ALA A 8 -0.22 1.61 -1.91
N ALA A 9 -1.04 1.89 -0.89
CA ALA A 9 -2.45 2.20 -1.08
C ALA A 9 -2.63 3.54 -1.82
N ARG A 10 -1.88 4.58 -1.43
CA ARG A 10 -1.93 5.90 -2.08
C ARG A 10 -1.53 5.82 -3.55
N LEU A 11 -0.39 5.19 -3.84
CA LEU A 11 0.13 5.03 -5.20
C LEU A 11 -0.79 4.16 -6.06
N ALA A 12 -1.36 3.10 -5.49
CA ALA A 12 -2.29 2.24 -6.21
C ALA A 12 -3.70 2.85 -6.37
N GLY A 13 -3.94 4.07 -5.86
CA GLY A 13 -5.26 4.70 -5.85
C GLY A 13 -6.30 3.90 -5.04
N MET A 14 -5.85 3.14 -4.06
CA MET A 14 -6.66 2.15 -3.38
C MET A 14 -7.34 2.71 -2.15
N ASN A 15 -8.66 2.78 -2.20
CA ASN A 15 -9.52 3.03 -1.04
C ASN A 15 -9.94 1.70 -0.40
N GLY A 16 -10.28 1.74 0.88
CA GLY A 16 -10.70 0.52 1.55
C GLY A 16 -11.12 0.72 3.00
N LYS A 17 -11.81 -0.28 3.52
CA LYS A 17 -12.23 -0.32 4.92
C LYS A 17 -11.51 -1.46 5.63
N VAL A 18 -10.63 -1.10 6.55
CA VAL A 18 -10.08 -2.04 7.52
C VAL A 18 -11.10 -2.20 8.65
N VAL A 19 -11.33 -3.44 9.08
CA VAL A 19 -12.14 -3.71 10.27
C VAL A 19 -11.24 -4.40 11.28
N VAL A 20 -11.09 -3.80 12.45
CA VAL A 20 -10.28 -4.33 13.55
C VAL A 20 -11.15 -4.62 14.75
N LYS A 21 -10.96 -5.80 15.32
CA LYS A 21 -11.47 -6.17 16.64
C LYS A 21 -10.42 -5.80 17.68
N ILE A 22 -10.87 -5.08 18.70
CA ILE A 22 -10.05 -4.62 19.82
C ILE A 22 -10.58 -5.32 21.06
N LEU A 23 -9.73 -6.08 21.73
CA LEU A 23 -10.03 -6.65 23.05
C LEU A 23 -9.23 -5.90 24.11
N VAL A 24 -9.94 -5.37 25.10
CA VAL A 24 -9.37 -4.73 26.29
C VAL A 24 -9.59 -5.65 27.48
N GLY A 25 -8.49 -6.18 28.02
CA GLY A 25 -8.48 -7.09 29.15
C GLY A 25 -8.70 -6.38 30.49
N LEU A 26 -8.98 -7.19 31.53
CA LEU A 26 -9.18 -6.72 32.91
C LEU A 26 -8.01 -5.94 33.49
N ASP A 27 -6.79 -6.13 32.98
CA ASP A 27 -5.55 -5.46 33.39
C ASP A 27 -5.28 -4.19 32.56
N GLY A 28 -6.05 -3.95 31.50
CA GLY A 28 -5.82 -2.89 30.52
C GLY A 28 -4.94 -3.32 29.35
N GLN A 29 -4.53 -4.60 29.27
CA GLN A 29 -3.84 -5.12 28.10
C GLN A 29 -4.77 -5.07 26.88
N ARG A 30 -4.18 -4.76 25.73
CA ARG A 30 -4.89 -4.61 24.46
C ARG A 30 -4.41 -5.66 23.48
N SER A 31 -5.35 -6.29 22.78
CA SER A 31 -5.04 -7.07 21.58
C SER A 31 -5.89 -6.59 20.42
N PHE A 32 -5.31 -6.66 19.22
CA PHE A 32 -5.89 -6.16 17.99
C PHE A 32 -5.89 -7.28 16.96
N GLU A 33 -7.05 -7.57 16.39
CA GLU A 33 -7.22 -8.59 15.37
C GLU A 33 -7.88 -7.96 14.14
N ILE A 34 -7.23 -8.06 12.98
CA ILE A 34 -7.81 -7.58 11.73
C ILE A 34 -8.86 -8.59 11.25
N LEU A 35 -10.13 -8.18 11.25
CA LEU A 35 -11.25 -8.96 10.74
C LEU A 35 -11.43 -8.81 9.23
N LYS A 36 -11.05 -7.65 8.69
CA LYS A 36 -11.09 -7.36 7.25
C LYS A 36 -9.95 -6.42 6.89
N ASP A 37 -9.17 -6.80 5.90
CA ASP A 37 -8.12 -5.95 5.31
C ASP A 37 -8.33 -5.85 3.80
N PRO A 38 -8.46 -4.65 3.22
CA PRO A 38 -8.36 -4.45 1.78
C PRO A 38 -6.94 -4.68 1.24
N GLY A 39 -5.93 -4.81 2.12
CA GLY A 39 -4.52 -4.94 1.76
C GLY A 39 -3.85 -3.57 1.61
N PHE A 40 -2.80 -3.50 0.81
CA PHE A 40 -2.03 -2.29 0.52
C PHE A 40 -1.37 -1.66 1.76
N GLY A 41 -1.10 -2.46 2.78
CA GLY A 41 -0.53 -2.03 4.07
C GLY A 41 -1.52 -1.34 5.01
N MET A 42 -2.81 -1.24 4.66
CA MET A 42 -3.82 -0.54 5.47
C MET A 42 -4.06 -1.20 6.83
N GLY A 43 -4.23 -2.52 6.89
CA GLY A 43 -4.43 -3.22 8.15
C GLY A 43 -3.23 -3.10 9.10
N ALA A 44 -2.02 -3.25 8.55
CA ALA A 44 -0.78 -3.09 9.31
C ALA A 44 -0.66 -1.67 9.91
N GLU A 45 -1.01 -0.65 9.12
CA GLU A 45 -0.99 0.73 9.55
C GLU A 45 -2.02 1.03 10.65
N VAL A 46 -3.23 0.46 10.56
CA VAL A 46 -4.23 0.55 11.64
C VAL A 46 -3.71 -0.06 12.93
N VAL A 47 -3.12 -1.26 12.87
CA VAL A 47 -2.54 -1.93 14.05
C VAL A 47 -1.41 -1.09 14.65
N ARG A 48 -0.50 -0.57 13.82
CA ARG A 48 0.58 0.33 14.25
C ARG A 48 0.02 1.56 14.97
N ALA A 49 -0.96 2.23 14.37
CA ALA A 49 -1.58 3.43 14.92
C ALA A 49 -2.27 3.15 16.26
N LEU A 50 -2.95 2.01 16.40
CA LEU A 50 -3.59 1.56 17.64
C LEU A 50 -2.58 1.23 18.75
N HIS A 51 -1.44 0.60 18.41
CA HIS A 51 -0.35 0.39 19.36
C HIS A 51 0.26 1.72 19.82
N ALA A 52 0.53 2.63 18.89
CA ALA A 52 1.09 3.95 19.16
C ALA A 52 0.10 4.94 19.78
N ALA A 53 -1.19 4.62 19.78
CA ALA A 53 -2.20 5.45 20.41
C ALA A 53 -2.04 5.38 21.93
N ASP A 54 -1.58 6.50 22.50
CA ASP A 54 -1.59 6.77 23.93
C ASP A 54 -3.00 7.13 24.40
N LEU A 55 -3.93 6.21 24.16
CA LEU A 55 -5.29 6.25 24.66
C LEU A 55 -5.30 5.44 25.95
N LYS A 56 -5.68 6.07 27.07
CA LYS A 56 -6.02 5.35 28.30
C LYS A 56 -7.37 4.67 28.09
N TRP A 57 -7.35 3.41 27.67
CA TRP A 57 -8.55 2.59 27.58
C TRP A 57 -8.97 2.21 29.01
N SER A 58 -10.01 2.85 29.53
CA SER A 58 -10.56 2.51 30.84
C SER A 58 -11.25 1.16 30.78
N ARG A 59 -10.99 0.32 31.80
CA ARG A 59 -11.67 -0.98 31.98
C ARG A 59 -13.17 -0.72 32.10
N ALA A 60 -14.00 -1.54 31.47
CA ALA A 60 -15.43 -1.49 31.76
C ALA A 60 -15.72 -2.21 33.07
N GLU A 61 -16.70 -1.69 33.78
CA GLU A 61 -17.30 -2.33 34.94
C GLU A 61 -18.76 -2.62 34.62
N LEU A 62 -19.18 -3.85 34.89
CA LEU A 62 -20.57 -4.28 34.83
C LEU A 62 -20.93 -4.82 36.21
N ASP A 63 -21.93 -4.22 36.85
CA ASP A 63 -22.38 -4.57 38.21
C ASP A 63 -21.24 -4.60 39.25
N GLY A 64 -20.34 -3.62 39.18
CA GLY A 64 -19.18 -3.50 40.09
C GLY A 64 -18.08 -4.54 39.86
N LYS A 65 -18.17 -5.35 38.81
CA LYS A 65 -17.14 -6.31 38.40
C LYS A 65 -16.45 -5.82 37.14
N LYS A 66 -15.12 -5.89 37.12
CA LYS A 66 -14.34 -5.63 35.92
C LYS A 66 -14.65 -6.70 34.88
N VAL A 67 -14.91 -6.28 33.65
CA VAL A 67 -15.19 -7.17 32.52
C VAL A 67 -14.26 -6.85 31.36
N ASN A 68 -13.98 -7.86 30.54
CA ASN A 68 -13.31 -7.66 29.27
C ASN A 68 -14.27 -6.93 28.32
N VAL A 69 -13.72 -6.06 27.49
CA VAL A 69 -14.51 -5.35 26.49
C VAL A 69 -13.98 -5.65 25.11
N GLU A 70 -14.90 -5.96 24.21
CA GLU A 70 -14.64 -6.12 22.80
C GLU A 70 -15.24 -4.94 22.02
N PHE A 71 -14.47 -4.35 21.12
CA PHE A 71 -14.92 -3.32 20.19
C PHE A 71 -14.61 -3.74 18.76
N ILE A 72 -15.53 -3.48 17.85
CA ILE A 72 -15.29 -3.57 16.41
C ILE A 72 -15.17 -2.15 15.87
N LEU A 73 -13.97 -1.79 15.41
CA LEU A 73 -13.68 -0.47 14.87
C LEU A 73 -13.49 -0.57 13.34
N PRO A 74 -14.39 0.01 12.54
CA PRO A 74 -14.15 0.22 11.12
C PRO A 74 -13.28 1.47 10.90
N VAL A 75 -12.17 1.32 10.19
CA VAL A 75 -11.31 2.42 9.74
C VAL A 75 -11.43 2.54 8.23
N LEU A 76 -11.79 3.72 7.74
CA LEU A 76 -11.95 4.01 6.32
C LEU A 76 -10.72 4.76 5.79
N PHE A 77 -10.05 4.18 4.80
CA PHE A 77 -9.07 4.85 3.96
C PHE A 77 -9.76 5.36 2.71
N LYS A 78 -9.74 6.68 2.52
CA LYS A 78 -10.32 7.35 1.36
C LYS A 78 -9.39 8.44 0.88
N ILE A 79 -9.02 8.38 -0.39
CA ILE A 79 -8.31 9.44 -1.10
C ILE A 79 -9.34 10.54 -1.39
N GLU A 80 -9.13 11.74 -0.85
CA GLU A 80 -9.95 12.91 -1.19
C GLU A 80 -9.55 13.46 -2.55
N LYS A 81 -10.42 14.26 -3.19
CA LYS A 81 -10.21 14.73 -4.57
C LYS A 81 -8.90 15.50 -4.80
N ASP A 82 -8.34 16.12 -3.76
CA ASP A 82 -7.08 16.86 -3.85
C ASP A 82 -5.86 15.92 -3.72
N ASP A 83 -5.95 14.85 -2.93
CA ASP A 83 -4.98 13.73 -2.93
C ASP A 83 -5.17 12.80 -4.15
N ALA A 84 -6.36 12.85 -4.77
CA ALA A 84 -6.68 12.12 -5.98
C ALA A 84 -5.93 12.65 -7.20
N ALA A 85 -5.26 13.80 -7.12
CA ALA A 85 -4.27 14.20 -8.13
C ALA A 85 -3.13 13.16 -8.25
N VAL A 86 -2.80 12.45 -7.17
CA VAL A 86 -1.82 11.33 -7.17
C VAL A 86 -2.46 10.01 -7.65
N ALA A 87 -3.75 9.81 -7.40
CA ALA A 87 -4.49 8.61 -7.83
C ALA A 87 -5.01 8.68 -9.29
N HIS A 88 -5.20 9.90 -9.83
CA HIS A 88 -5.52 10.16 -11.23
C HIS A 88 -4.31 10.06 -12.18
N ILE A 89 -3.13 9.72 -11.64
CA ILE A 89 -1.97 9.31 -12.45
C ILE A 89 -2.23 7.96 -13.17
N GLN A 90 -3.37 7.30 -12.95
CA GLN A 90 -3.72 6.11 -13.72
C GLN A 90 -4.00 6.39 -15.21
N ASP A 91 -4.38 7.60 -15.62
CA ASP A 91 -4.64 7.89 -17.05
C ASP A 91 -4.46 9.36 -17.51
N GLU A 92 -4.16 10.36 -16.65
CA GLU A 92 -4.05 11.79 -17.09
C GLU A 92 -2.79 12.55 -16.66
N GLN A 93 -1.61 11.92 -16.79
CA GLN A 93 -0.43 12.66 -17.24
C GLN A 93 0.21 11.84 -18.36
N ASN A 94 -0.01 12.29 -19.59
CA ASN A 94 0.30 11.62 -20.87
C ASN A 94 1.80 11.31 -21.10
N ALA A 95 2.65 11.33 -20.09
CA ALA A 95 4.08 11.11 -20.24
C ALA A 95 4.37 9.71 -20.79
N PHE A 96 3.63 8.67 -20.39
CA PHE A 96 3.86 7.29 -20.85
C PHE A 96 2.82 6.84 -21.88
N SER A 97 3.24 6.58 -23.12
CA SER A 97 2.38 6.02 -24.16
C SER A 97 2.12 4.52 -23.98
N GLN A 98 3.07 3.79 -23.37
CA GLN A 98 2.96 2.35 -23.13
C GLN A 98 3.69 1.95 -21.85
N VAL A 99 3.08 1.03 -21.10
CA VAL A 99 3.76 0.30 -20.01
C VAL A 99 3.34 -1.17 -20.13
N LYS A 100 4.30 -2.05 -20.42
CA LYS A 100 4.11 -3.50 -20.55
C LYS A 100 4.94 -4.19 -19.49
N ILE A 101 4.32 -5.14 -18.81
CA ILE A 101 4.99 -5.90 -17.75
C ILE A 101 4.97 -7.36 -18.15
N ASN A 102 6.15 -7.94 -18.23
CA ASN A 102 6.37 -9.34 -18.53
C ASN A 102 7.01 -10.01 -17.31
N TYR A 103 6.41 -11.09 -16.86
CA TYR A 103 6.91 -11.84 -15.70
C TYR A 103 7.02 -13.33 -16.02
N THR A 104 8.14 -13.91 -15.62
CA THR A 104 8.42 -15.35 -15.62
C THR A 104 9.03 -15.72 -14.27
N ALA A 105 9.16 -17.01 -13.95
CA ALA A 105 9.72 -17.46 -12.67
C ALA A 105 11.01 -16.73 -12.27
N ASP A 106 11.92 -16.51 -13.23
CA ASP A 106 13.27 -16.00 -12.96
C ASP A 106 13.48 -14.51 -13.31
N LYS A 107 12.50 -13.88 -13.97
CA LYS A 107 12.70 -12.58 -14.60
C LYS A 107 11.43 -11.73 -14.59
N PHE A 108 11.56 -10.54 -14.03
CA PHE A 108 10.55 -9.49 -14.03
C PHE A 108 11.01 -8.34 -14.92
N ARG A 109 10.27 -8.04 -15.99
CA ARG A 109 10.63 -7.01 -16.95
C ARG A 109 9.50 -5.99 -17.10
N VAL A 110 9.86 -4.72 -17.04
CA VAL A 110 8.95 -3.59 -17.25
C VAL A 110 9.46 -2.81 -18.45
N ASP A 111 8.75 -2.89 -19.56
CA ASP A 111 9.01 -2.09 -20.75
C ASP A 111 8.07 -0.89 -20.73
N PHE A 112 8.60 0.31 -21.01
CA PHE A 112 7.79 1.53 -21.07
C PHE A 112 8.24 2.43 -22.21
N LYS A 113 7.37 3.35 -22.60
CA LYS A 113 7.66 4.35 -23.63
C LYS A 113 7.07 5.68 -23.22
N TYR A 114 7.84 6.74 -23.37
CA TYR A 114 7.30 8.08 -23.29
C TYR A 114 6.40 8.39 -24.50
N ALA A 115 5.51 9.36 -24.38
CA ALA A 115 4.59 9.76 -25.44
C ALA A 115 5.19 10.76 -26.41
N ASP A 116 6.10 11.62 -25.94
CA ASP A 116 6.95 12.46 -26.77
C ASP A 116 8.10 11.68 -27.42
N GLY A 117 8.46 10.52 -26.85
CA GLY A 117 9.54 9.66 -27.33
C GLY A 117 10.92 10.08 -26.85
N GLU A 118 11.01 11.02 -25.91
CA GLU A 118 12.28 11.41 -25.28
C GLU A 118 12.52 10.58 -24.02
N ASP A 119 13.68 9.92 -23.96
CA ASP A 119 14.04 9.11 -22.81
C ASP A 119 14.52 10.02 -21.67
N GLU A 120 13.77 10.02 -20.58
CA GLU A 120 14.15 10.70 -19.36
C GLU A 120 14.75 9.75 -18.32
N ASN A 121 15.41 10.33 -17.32
CA ASN A 121 15.79 9.58 -16.14
C ASN A 121 14.52 9.16 -15.39
N ILE A 122 14.45 7.88 -15.06
CA ILE A 122 13.26 7.28 -14.47
C ILE A 122 13.66 6.31 -13.37
N ASN A 123 12.80 6.21 -12.37
CA ASN A 123 12.91 5.24 -11.29
C ASN A 123 11.77 4.24 -11.40
N MET A 124 12.10 2.96 -11.33
CA MET A 124 11.15 1.89 -11.08
C MET A 124 11.25 1.47 -9.62
N THR A 125 10.10 1.38 -8.96
CA THR A 125 9.96 0.75 -7.66
C THR A 125 8.88 -0.32 -7.70
N ILE A 126 9.19 -1.50 -7.15
CA ILE A 126 8.28 -2.62 -7.02
C ILE A 126 7.98 -2.82 -5.54
N TYR A 127 6.71 -2.80 -5.19
CA TYR A 127 6.22 -3.12 -3.86
C TYR A 127 5.40 -4.41 -3.87
N ASP A 128 5.37 -5.10 -2.74
CA ASP A 128 4.34 -6.11 -2.50
C ASP A 128 3.01 -5.46 -2.07
N LEU A 129 1.98 -6.29 -1.87
CA LEU A 129 0.67 -5.84 -1.39
C LEU A 129 0.67 -5.27 0.03
N ASP A 130 1.69 -5.50 0.83
CA ASP A 130 1.78 -4.87 2.16
C ASP A 130 2.52 -3.52 2.08
N GLY A 131 2.99 -3.14 0.88
CA GLY A 131 3.77 -1.95 0.63
C GLY A 131 5.24 -2.07 1.00
N ARG A 132 5.75 -3.29 1.20
CA ARG A 132 7.18 -3.51 1.41
C ARG A 132 7.92 -3.42 0.07
N LEU A 133 9.09 -2.78 0.08
CA LEU A 133 9.96 -2.71 -1.08
C LEU A 133 10.43 -4.11 -1.47
N VAL A 134 10.21 -4.47 -2.74
CA VAL A 134 10.64 -5.74 -3.33
C VAL A 134 11.88 -5.54 -4.21
N SER A 135 11.86 -4.49 -5.04
CA SER A 135 12.98 -4.17 -5.94
C SER A 135 12.88 -2.71 -6.38
N SER A 136 14.00 -2.10 -6.71
CA SER A 136 14.07 -0.77 -7.32
C SER A 136 15.26 -0.70 -8.27
N ASP A 137 15.11 0.04 -9.37
CA ASP A 137 16.17 0.37 -10.31
C ASP A 137 15.90 1.78 -10.88
N GLY A 138 16.92 2.44 -11.42
CA GLY A 138 16.80 3.76 -12.02
C GLY A 138 17.75 4.00 -13.19
N GLY A 139 17.63 5.17 -13.79
CA GLY A 139 18.48 5.67 -14.88
C GLY A 139 17.68 6.07 -16.12
N THR A 140 18.37 6.63 -17.11
CA THR A 140 17.81 6.88 -18.45
C THR A 140 17.72 5.57 -19.23
N LYS A 141 16.54 4.95 -19.24
CA LYS A 141 16.29 3.63 -19.82
C LYS A 141 14.89 3.60 -20.45
N THR A 142 14.63 2.62 -21.30
CA THR A 142 13.29 2.30 -21.85
C THR A 142 12.70 1.03 -21.26
N TYR A 143 13.47 0.35 -20.39
CA TYR A 143 13.01 -0.82 -19.68
C TYR A 143 13.79 -1.02 -18.38
N PHE A 144 13.16 -1.77 -17.47
CA PHE A 144 13.78 -2.30 -16.28
C PHE A 144 13.68 -3.81 -16.26
N GLU A 145 14.68 -4.45 -15.67
CA GLU A 145 14.74 -5.88 -15.53
C GLU A 145 15.27 -6.23 -14.14
N SER A 146 14.53 -7.06 -13.43
CA SER A 146 14.91 -7.62 -12.14
C SER A 146 14.96 -9.13 -12.26
N GLY A 147 15.91 -9.74 -11.55
CA GLY A 147 15.99 -11.19 -11.41
C GLY A 147 14.91 -11.73 -10.46
N ASN A 148 15.26 -12.77 -9.70
CA ASN A 148 14.37 -13.31 -8.69
C ASN A 148 13.97 -12.24 -7.66
N LEU A 149 12.68 -11.90 -7.65
CA LEU A 149 12.11 -10.98 -6.69
C LEU A 149 12.07 -11.63 -5.31
N ASN A 150 12.59 -10.94 -4.29
CA ASN A 150 12.62 -11.42 -2.92
C ASN A 150 11.25 -11.28 -2.23
N THR A 151 10.21 -11.92 -2.78
CA THR A 151 8.86 -11.90 -2.22
C THR A 151 8.06 -13.12 -2.64
N LYS A 152 7.22 -13.61 -1.72
CA LYS A 152 6.21 -14.67 -1.98
C LYS A 152 4.86 -14.10 -2.40
N SER A 153 4.72 -12.78 -2.45
CA SER A 153 3.45 -12.13 -2.77
C SER A 153 3.04 -12.44 -4.21
N ALA A 154 1.79 -12.90 -4.37
CA ALA A 154 1.18 -13.20 -5.66
C ALA A 154 0.71 -11.94 -6.42
N LEU A 155 0.75 -10.77 -5.80
CA LEU A 155 0.40 -9.50 -6.42
C LEU A 155 1.46 -8.46 -6.04
N LEU A 156 1.89 -7.72 -7.05
CA LEU A 156 2.90 -6.66 -6.96
C LEU A 156 2.34 -5.34 -7.48
N ILE A 157 2.94 -4.25 -7.01
CA ILE A 157 2.67 -2.88 -7.46
C ILE A 157 3.96 -2.34 -8.06
N VAL A 158 3.95 -2.07 -9.35
CA VAL A 158 5.04 -1.41 -10.06
C VAL A 158 4.72 0.07 -10.17
N VAL A 159 5.68 0.90 -9.78
CA VAL A 159 5.62 2.35 -9.86
C VAL A 159 6.80 2.80 -10.71
N LEU A 160 6.51 3.46 -11.80
CA LEU A 160 7.46 4.26 -12.57
C LEU A 160 7.30 5.72 -12.17
N GLU A 161 8.39 6.43 -11.97
CA GLU A 161 8.40 7.86 -11.64
C GLU A 161 9.62 8.53 -12.30
N ASP A 162 9.37 9.55 -13.12
CA ASP A 162 10.42 10.38 -13.73
C ASP A 162 10.81 11.57 -12.84
N ASP A 163 11.84 12.31 -13.26
CA ASP A 163 12.35 13.47 -12.51
C ASP A 163 11.38 14.66 -12.52
N HIS A 164 10.39 14.67 -13.43
CA HIS A 164 9.32 15.65 -13.50
C HIS A 164 8.12 15.30 -12.61
N GLY A 165 8.15 14.13 -11.96
CA GLY A 165 7.11 13.64 -11.07
C GLY A 165 5.94 12.98 -11.79
N ASN A 166 6.04 12.74 -13.10
CA ASN A 166 5.05 11.91 -13.79
C ASN A 166 5.22 10.47 -13.31
N LYS A 167 4.10 9.78 -13.11
CA LYS A 167 4.12 8.40 -12.64
C LYS A 167 3.34 7.47 -13.56
N ALA A 168 3.66 6.19 -13.50
CA ALA A 168 2.78 5.13 -13.97
C ALA A 168 2.72 4.04 -12.92
N VAL A 169 1.51 3.70 -12.48
CA VAL A 169 1.30 2.63 -11.48
C VAL A 169 0.57 1.47 -12.13
N ARG A 170 1.09 0.25 -11.94
CA ARG A 170 0.53 -0.99 -12.47
C ARG A 170 0.49 -2.07 -11.40
N LYS A 171 -0.64 -2.78 -11.34
CA LYS A 171 -0.80 -3.97 -10.51
C LYS A 171 -0.49 -5.21 -11.34
N VAL A 172 0.30 -6.13 -10.80
CA VAL A 172 0.78 -7.30 -11.53
C VAL A 172 0.51 -8.54 -10.72
N ALA A 173 -0.43 -9.37 -11.17
CA ALA A 173 -0.65 -10.69 -10.62
C ALA A 173 0.48 -11.63 -11.10
N ARG A 174 1.16 -12.27 -10.16
CA ARG A 174 2.06 -13.40 -10.42
C ARG A 174 1.19 -14.65 -10.40
N THR A 175 0.72 -15.04 -11.58
CA THR A 175 0.20 -16.40 -11.77
C THR A 175 1.40 -17.32 -11.90
N ASP A 176 1.46 -18.31 -11.03
CA ASP A 176 2.37 -19.45 -11.08
C ASP A 176 2.16 -20.31 -12.33
#